data_AF-A0A1I0RJK0-F1
#
_entry.id   AF-A0A1I0RJK0-F1
#
_cell.length_a   1.000
_cell.length_b   1.000
_cell.length_c   1.000
_cell.angle_alpha   90.00
_cell.angle_beta   90.00
_cell.angle_gamma   90.00
#
_symmetry.space_group_name_H-M   'P 1'
#
loop_
_entity.id
_entity.type
_entity.pdbx_description
1 polymer ?
#
loop_
_entity_poly.entity_id
_entity_poly.type
_entity_poly.pdbx_seq_one_letter_code
_entity_poly.pdbx_strand_id
1 'polypeptide(L)'
;MVNKIGNKVIGFFKRQKYNDNPKSYAYALSAYKLIWLFAIGSFAGYLIETGWYYMIRGHFVNRQGLVLGPFSPIYGVAVVGLTLIFYRIRHINALYIVFLIGISGGVFEYICSILQENILGTKSWDYSNMPFNFNGRTSVKFMIIWGILGMIFIRNTYPFLSRYIEKISGDIGKILAIAIVVFMLFDCIFSLGATVRQKDRRNGIPAANAVEHFFDSYYTDQKLAKIYTEIRIVN
;
A
#
# COMPACT_ATOMS: atom_id res chain seq x y z
N MET A 1 2.23 2.00 -41.48
CA MET A 1 2.21 1.30 -40.16
C MET A 1 1.47 2.05 -39.05
N VAL A 2 1.40 3.38 -39.07
CA VAL A 2 0.78 4.22 -38.01
C VAL A 2 -0.73 3.95 -37.80
N ASN A 3 -1.51 3.75 -38.88
CA ASN A 3 -2.96 3.49 -38.78
C ASN A 3 -3.33 2.16 -38.11
N LYS A 4 -2.47 1.14 -38.18
CA LYS A 4 -2.75 -0.19 -37.61
C LYS A 4 -2.58 -0.20 -36.08
N ILE A 5 -1.68 0.63 -35.55
CA ILE A 5 -1.47 0.82 -34.12
C ILE A 5 -2.58 1.70 -33.55
N GLY A 6 -2.93 2.81 -34.21
CA GLY A 6 -4.04 3.69 -33.83
C GLY A 6 -5.36 2.92 -33.70
N ASN A 7 -5.70 2.08 -34.67
CA ASN A 7 -6.92 1.27 -34.62
C ASN A 7 -6.90 0.17 -33.54
N LYS A 8 -5.72 -0.36 -33.19
CA LYS A 8 -5.57 -1.35 -32.11
C LYS A 8 -5.72 -0.69 -30.73
N VAL A 9 -5.19 0.52 -30.58
CA VAL A 9 -5.30 1.35 -29.37
C VAL A 9 -6.74 1.84 -29.19
N ILE A 10 -7.36 2.37 -30.25
CA ILE A 10 -8.77 2.78 -30.24
C ILE A 10 -9.67 1.56 -30.00
N GLY A 11 -9.38 0.41 -30.62
CA GLY A 11 -10.08 -0.85 -30.38
C GLY A 11 -9.95 -1.34 -28.93
N PHE A 12 -8.78 -1.17 -28.31
CA PHE A 12 -8.54 -1.47 -26.90
C PHE A 12 -9.37 -0.58 -25.97
N PHE A 13 -9.42 0.73 -26.22
CA PHE A 13 -10.26 1.66 -25.46
C PHE A 13 -11.77 1.42 -25.67
N LYS A 14 -12.19 1.08 -26.90
CA LYS A 14 -13.59 0.75 -27.22
C LYS A 14 -14.03 -0.56 -26.55
N ARG A 15 -13.13 -1.56 -26.45
CA ARG A 15 -13.36 -2.82 -25.71
C ARG A 15 -13.47 -2.59 -24.20
N GLN A 16 -12.70 -1.68 -23.62
CA GLN A 16 -12.84 -1.32 -22.20
C GLN A 16 -14.18 -0.64 -21.90
N LYS A 17 -14.68 0.21 -22.80
CA LYS A 17 -15.98 0.90 -22.65
C LYS A 17 -17.19 -0.06 -22.72
N TYR A 18 -17.06 -1.19 -23.42
CA TYR A 18 -18.13 -2.19 -23.58
C TYR A 18 -18.18 -3.24 -22.45
N ASN A 19 -17.17 -3.28 -21.57
CA ASN A 19 -17.04 -4.30 -20.52
C ASN A 19 -17.51 -3.85 -19.11
N ASP A 20 -18.24 -2.73 -19.00
CA ASP A 20 -18.93 -2.31 -17.76
C ASP A 20 -20.23 -3.09 -17.55
N ASN A 21 -20.18 -4.40 -17.71
CA ASN A 21 -21.28 -5.28 -17.35
C ASN A 21 -21.38 -5.29 -15.80
N PRO A 22 -22.55 -5.06 -15.18
CA PRO A 22 -22.69 -5.12 -13.71
C PRO A 22 -22.15 -6.41 -13.08
N LYS A 23 -22.17 -7.52 -13.83
CA LYS A 23 -21.52 -8.78 -13.44
C LYS A 23 -19.98 -8.68 -13.33
N SER A 24 -19.33 -7.88 -14.19
CA SER A 24 -17.89 -7.62 -14.17
C SER A 24 -17.47 -6.83 -12.92
N TYR A 25 -18.28 -5.86 -12.50
CA TYR A 25 -18.04 -5.07 -11.28
C TYR A 25 -18.26 -5.90 -9.99
N ALA A 26 -19.35 -6.65 -9.92
CA ALA A 26 -19.58 -7.57 -8.80
C ALA A 26 -18.47 -8.63 -8.69
N TYR A 27 -17.96 -9.10 -9.83
CA TYR A 27 -16.84 -10.04 -9.87
C TYR A 27 -15.49 -9.38 -9.49
N ALA A 28 -15.28 -8.12 -9.88
CA ALA A 28 -14.16 -7.28 -9.45
C ALA A 28 -14.08 -7.09 -7.92
N LEU A 29 -15.24 -7.12 -7.25
CA LEU A 29 -15.42 -6.96 -5.80
C LEU A 29 -15.33 -8.26 -4.99
N SER A 30 -15.12 -9.42 -5.63
CA SER A 30 -15.04 -10.68 -4.89
C SER A 30 -13.91 -10.63 -3.86
N ALA A 31 -14.20 -11.08 -2.63
CA ALA A 31 -13.22 -11.12 -1.53
C ALA A 31 -11.91 -11.80 -1.96
N TYR A 32 -12.04 -12.85 -2.78
CA TYR A 32 -10.93 -13.52 -3.44
C TYR A 32 -9.99 -12.56 -4.19
N LYS A 33 -10.53 -11.73 -5.10
CA LYS A 33 -9.72 -10.77 -5.85
C LYS A 33 -9.13 -9.70 -4.95
N LEU A 34 -9.88 -9.21 -3.97
CA LEU A 34 -9.40 -8.18 -3.06
C LEU A 34 -8.20 -8.67 -2.23
N ILE A 35 -8.19 -9.93 -1.81
CA ILE A 35 -7.05 -10.56 -1.12
C ILE A 35 -5.81 -10.56 -2.02
N TRP A 36 -5.95 -11.00 -3.27
CA TRP A 36 -4.83 -11.00 -4.23
C TRP A 36 -4.35 -9.59 -4.55
N LEU A 37 -5.26 -8.62 -4.73
CA LEU A 37 -4.91 -7.22 -4.94
C LEU A 37 -4.17 -6.65 -3.72
N PHE A 38 -4.62 -6.96 -2.52
CA PHE A 38 -3.97 -6.56 -1.29
C PHE A 38 -2.54 -7.10 -1.25
N ALA A 39 -2.34 -8.40 -1.46
CA ALA A 39 -1.02 -9.02 -1.43
C ALA A 39 -0.07 -8.47 -2.51
N ILE A 40 -0.55 -8.37 -3.76
CA ILE A 40 0.21 -7.81 -4.87
C ILE A 40 0.52 -6.33 -4.61
N GLY A 41 -0.45 -5.56 -4.12
CA GLY A 41 -0.28 -4.15 -3.77
C GLY A 41 0.72 -3.94 -2.66
N SER A 42 0.67 -4.76 -1.60
CA SER A 42 1.62 -4.68 -0.49
C SER A 42 3.04 -5.01 -0.90
N PHE A 43 3.23 -6.03 -1.73
CA PHE A 43 4.55 -6.41 -2.24
C PHE A 43 5.08 -5.40 -3.26
N ALA A 44 4.26 -5.02 -4.25
CA ALA A 44 4.65 -4.05 -5.27
C ALA A 44 4.93 -2.66 -4.67
N GLY A 45 4.14 -2.25 -3.68
CA GLY A 45 4.37 -1.01 -2.94
C GLY A 45 5.75 -0.97 -2.29
N TYR A 46 6.13 -2.06 -1.59
CA TYR A 46 7.47 -2.21 -1.03
C TYR A 46 8.57 -2.10 -2.09
N LEU A 47 8.44 -2.80 -3.23
CA LEU A 47 9.44 -2.76 -4.30
C LEU A 47 9.56 -1.36 -4.92
N ILE A 48 8.43 -0.70 -5.17
CA ILE A 48 8.39 0.65 -5.76
C ILE A 48 9.03 1.64 -4.80
N GLU A 49 8.68 1.60 -3.52
CA GLU A 49 9.20 2.54 -2.52
C GLU A 49 10.70 2.32 -2.29
N THR A 50 11.13 1.07 -2.15
CA THR A 50 12.55 0.70 -2.02
C THR A 50 13.36 1.13 -3.25
N GLY A 51 12.85 0.86 -4.46
CA GLY A 51 13.49 1.27 -5.71
C GLY A 51 13.56 2.79 -5.87
N TRP A 52 12.48 3.51 -5.51
CA TRP A 52 12.45 4.97 -5.51
C TRP A 52 13.51 5.57 -4.59
N TYR A 53 13.60 5.07 -3.35
CA TYR A 53 14.62 5.52 -2.41
C TYR A 53 16.04 5.17 -2.88
N TYR A 54 16.24 3.98 -3.44
CA TYR A 54 17.53 3.58 -4.01
C TYR A 54 18.00 4.54 -5.10
N MET A 55 17.11 4.92 -6.02
CA MET A 55 17.42 5.87 -7.10
C MET A 55 17.77 7.27 -6.58
N ILE A 56 17.08 7.75 -5.52
CA ILE A 56 17.28 9.10 -4.99
C ILE A 56 18.49 9.18 -4.06
N ARG A 57 18.75 8.13 -3.26
CA ARG A 57 19.77 8.13 -2.21
C ARG A 57 21.10 7.51 -2.65
N GLY A 58 21.11 6.75 -3.74
CA GLY A 58 22.31 6.08 -4.25
C GLY A 58 22.76 4.87 -3.43
N HIS A 59 21.96 4.44 -2.45
CA HIS A 59 22.22 3.25 -1.63
C HIS A 59 20.91 2.57 -1.23
N PHE A 60 20.99 1.31 -0.81
CA PHE A 60 19.82 0.50 -0.47
C PHE A 60 19.20 0.96 0.86
N VAL A 61 17.91 1.30 0.80
CA VAL A 61 17.10 1.72 1.95
C VAL A 61 15.92 0.75 2.06
N ASN A 62 15.84 -0.01 3.15
CA ASN A 62 14.76 -0.97 3.36
C ASN A 62 13.47 -0.26 3.77
N ARG A 63 12.47 -0.25 2.87
CA ARG A 63 11.15 0.35 3.10
C ARG A 63 10.08 -0.70 3.43
N GLN A 64 10.48 -1.78 4.12
CA GLN A 64 9.54 -2.78 4.63
C GLN A 64 8.56 -2.17 5.63
N GLY A 65 7.28 -2.51 5.49
CA GLY A 65 6.23 -2.15 6.45
C GLY A 65 6.01 -3.22 7.53
N LEU A 66 6.48 -4.44 7.30
CA LEU A 66 6.33 -5.60 8.19
C LEU A 66 7.68 -6.29 8.45
N VAL A 67 7.76 -7.08 9.53
CA VAL A 67 9.00 -7.68 10.02
C VAL A 67 9.33 -9.04 9.41
N LEU A 68 8.34 -9.80 8.90
CA LEU A 68 8.57 -11.15 8.37
C LEU A 68 8.73 -11.20 6.85
N GLY A 69 8.36 -10.15 6.12
CA GLY A 69 8.46 -10.18 4.67
C GLY A 69 8.51 -8.80 3.98
N PRO A 70 8.80 -8.81 2.67
CA PRO A 70 8.92 -7.61 1.82
C PRO A 70 7.55 -6.99 1.50
N PHE A 71 6.76 -6.66 2.53
CA PHE A 71 5.40 -6.19 2.38
C PHE A 71 5.22 -4.83 3.05
N SER A 72 4.48 -3.95 2.39
CA SER A 72 4.01 -2.69 2.95
C SER A 72 2.47 -2.65 2.89
N PRO A 73 1.78 -3.04 3.98
CA PRO A 73 0.32 -3.16 4.02
C PRO A 73 -0.43 -1.90 3.60
N ILE A 74 0.14 -0.72 3.86
CA ILE A 74 -0.50 0.56 3.52
C ILE A 74 -0.79 0.66 2.02
N TYR A 75 0.10 0.15 1.17
CA TYR A 75 -0.11 0.14 -0.28
C TYR A 75 -1.15 -0.91 -0.70
N GLY A 76 -1.18 -2.06 -0.02
CA GLY A 76 -2.22 -3.08 -0.21
C GLY A 76 -3.62 -2.53 0.11
N VAL A 77 -3.76 -1.84 1.25
CA VAL A 77 -5.00 -1.15 1.63
C VAL A 77 -5.34 -0.07 0.61
N ALA A 78 -4.36 0.74 0.19
CA ALA A 78 -4.59 1.80 -0.78
C ALA A 78 -5.11 1.26 -2.11
N VAL A 79 -4.50 0.22 -2.70
CA VAL A 79 -4.97 -0.34 -3.98
C VAL A 79 -6.35 -0.98 -3.87
N VAL A 80 -6.65 -1.65 -2.75
CA VAL A 80 -7.99 -2.19 -2.48
C VAL A 80 -9.00 -1.04 -2.37
N GLY A 81 -8.71 -0.02 -1.57
CA GLY A 81 -9.56 1.16 -1.42
C GLY A 81 -9.79 1.87 -2.75
N LEU A 82 -8.75 2.04 -3.57
CA LEU A 82 -8.86 2.61 -4.92
C LEU A 82 -9.81 1.80 -5.80
N THR A 83 -9.69 0.47 -5.79
CA THR A 83 -10.59 -0.41 -6.55
C THR A 83 -12.03 -0.32 -6.04
N LEU A 84 -12.24 -0.35 -4.73
CA LEU A 84 -13.59 -0.30 -4.13
C LEU A 84 -14.30 1.03 -4.40
N ILE A 85 -13.58 2.14 -4.28
CA ILE A 85 -14.17 3.48 -4.29
C ILE A 85 -14.21 4.06 -5.71
N PHE A 86 -13.12 3.92 -6.48
CA PHE A 86 -12.94 4.70 -7.72
C PHE A 86 -13.12 3.89 -9.01
N TYR A 87 -13.06 2.55 -8.96
CA TYR A 87 -13.09 1.75 -10.20
C TYR A 87 -14.40 1.94 -11.01
N ARG A 88 -15.54 2.14 -10.34
CA ARG A 88 -16.82 2.35 -11.01
C ARG A 88 -16.91 3.70 -11.72
N ILE A 89 -16.21 4.71 -11.22
CA ILE A 89 -16.18 6.06 -11.78
C ILE A 89 -14.93 6.33 -12.62
N ARG A 90 -14.12 5.30 -12.93
CA ARG A 90 -12.83 5.45 -13.63
C ARG A 90 -12.92 6.17 -14.99
N HIS A 91 -14.09 6.20 -15.63
CA HIS A 91 -14.28 6.77 -16.96
C HIS A 91 -14.63 8.27 -16.99
N ILE A 92 -14.82 8.90 -15.82
CA ILE A 92 -15.07 10.34 -15.75
C ILE A 92 -13.84 11.14 -16.22
N ASN A 93 -13.94 12.47 -16.28
CA ASN A 93 -12.81 13.31 -16.69
C ASN A 93 -11.52 13.00 -15.90
N ALA A 94 -10.38 12.91 -16.62
CA ALA A 94 -9.08 12.55 -16.06
C ALA A 94 -8.61 13.49 -14.95
N LEU A 95 -8.83 14.80 -15.08
CA LEU A 95 -8.48 15.77 -14.07
C LEU A 95 -9.31 15.56 -12.80
N TYR A 96 -10.61 15.30 -12.98
CA TYR A 96 -11.54 15.11 -11.87
C TYR A 96 -11.21 13.84 -11.06
N ILE A 97 -10.89 12.74 -11.75
CA ILE A 97 -10.50 11.49 -11.06
C ILE A 97 -9.16 11.65 -10.32
N VAL A 98 -8.18 12.36 -10.90
CA VAL A 98 -6.90 12.66 -10.25
C VAL A 98 -7.13 13.50 -8.99
N PHE A 99 -8.00 14.50 -9.06
CA PHE A 99 -8.35 15.34 -7.91
C PHE A 99 -8.98 14.53 -6.77
N LEU A 100 -10.01 13.73 -7.05
CA LEU A 100 -10.70 12.93 -6.03
C LEU A 100 -9.78 11.88 -5.38
N ILE A 101 -8.98 11.19 -6.20
CA ILE A 101 -7.99 10.23 -5.73
C ILE A 101 -6.91 10.93 -4.91
N GLY A 102 -6.43 12.09 -5.38
CA GLY A 102 -5.39 12.84 -4.70
C GLY A 102 -5.79 13.29 -3.31
N ILE A 103 -7.01 13.83 -3.15
CA ILE A 103 -7.57 14.17 -1.84
C ILE A 103 -7.69 12.92 -0.97
N SER A 104 -8.26 11.83 -1.52
CA SER A 104 -8.45 10.59 -0.75
C SER A 104 -7.13 9.97 -0.32
N GLY A 105 -6.10 10.04 -1.17
CA GLY A 105 -4.73 9.61 -0.85
C GLY A 105 -4.10 10.48 0.23
N GLY A 106 -4.27 11.80 0.17
CA GLY A 106 -3.80 12.70 1.22
C GLY A 106 -4.49 12.47 2.57
N VAL A 107 -5.80 12.24 2.57
CA VAL A 107 -6.55 11.86 3.78
C VAL A 107 -6.07 10.52 4.34
N PHE A 108 -5.89 9.53 3.48
CA PHE A 108 -5.37 8.21 3.87
C PHE A 108 -3.97 8.30 4.48
N GLU A 109 -3.07 9.04 3.84
CA GLU A 109 -1.71 9.29 4.34
C GLU A 109 -1.73 10.03 5.69
N TYR A 110 -2.59 11.04 5.83
CA TYR A 110 -2.77 11.77 7.08
C TYR A 110 -3.24 10.86 8.22
N ILE A 111 -4.24 10.00 7.97
CA ILE A 111 -4.74 9.03 8.94
C ILE A 111 -3.64 8.05 9.34
N CYS A 112 -2.91 7.48 8.37
CA CYS A 112 -1.82 6.54 8.66
C CYS A 112 -0.73 7.19 9.53
N SER A 113 -0.38 8.44 9.24
CA SER A 113 0.59 9.21 10.02
C SER A 113 0.13 9.44 11.47
N ILE A 114 -1.15 9.79 11.68
CA ILE A 114 -1.69 9.97 13.04
C ILE A 114 -1.70 8.64 13.81
N LEU A 115 -2.17 7.56 13.18
CA LEU A 115 -2.23 6.26 13.83
C LEU A 115 -0.82 5.78 14.23
N GLN A 116 0.15 5.94 13.33
CA GLN A 116 1.53 5.56 13.62
C GLN A 116 2.12 6.37 14.78
N GLU A 117 1.89 7.69 14.80
CA GLU A 117 2.41 8.55 15.87
C GLU A 117 1.77 8.23 17.22
N ASN A 118 0.45 8.08 17.27
CA ASN A 118 -0.25 7.81 18.53
C ASN A 118 0.12 6.42 19.09
N ILE A 119 0.14 5.39 18.23
CA ILE A 119 0.39 4.01 18.65
C ILE A 119 1.88 3.80 18.93
N LEU A 120 2.76 4.23 18.01
CA LEU A 120 4.19 3.87 18.02
C LEU A 120 5.12 5.02 18.43
N GLY A 121 4.65 6.27 18.51
CA GLY A 121 5.52 7.43 18.77
C GLY A 121 6.55 7.65 17.66
N THR A 122 6.20 7.28 16.42
CA THR A 122 7.13 7.36 15.29
C THR A 122 6.43 7.87 14.02
N LYS A 123 7.23 8.34 13.06
CA LYS A 123 6.79 8.77 11.72
C LYS A 123 7.59 8.05 10.64
N SER A 124 6.90 7.41 9.70
CA SER A 124 7.51 6.79 8.50
C SER A 124 7.86 7.79 7.40
N TRP A 125 7.25 8.97 7.42
CA TRP A 125 7.53 10.10 6.54
C TRP A 125 7.25 11.42 7.28
N ASP A 126 7.92 12.48 6.84
CA ASP A 126 7.78 13.83 7.40
C ASP A 126 8.00 14.88 6.31
N TYR A 127 6.95 15.63 6.02
CA TYR A 127 6.90 16.67 4.99
C TYR A 127 6.89 18.08 5.58
N SER A 128 7.28 18.27 6.84
CA SER A 128 7.26 19.59 7.51
C SER A 128 8.05 20.66 6.76
N ASN A 129 9.11 20.25 6.04
CA ASN A 129 9.96 21.13 5.25
C ASN A 129 9.45 21.37 3.81
N MET A 130 8.28 20.84 3.44
CA MET A 130 7.70 21.02 2.11
C MET A 130 6.63 22.12 2.12
N PRO A 131 6.53 22.94 1.06
CA PRO A 131 5.45 23.91 0.93
C PRO A 131 4.09 23.19 0.83
N PHE A 132 3.04 23.84 1.34
CA PHE A 132 1.66 23.30 1.35
C PHE A 132 1.55 21.90 1.98
N ASN A 133 2.31 21.68 3.06
CA ASN A 133 2.16 20.50 3.91
C ASN A 133 1.04 20.71 4.94
N PHE A 134 0.43 19.61 5.39
CA PHE A 134 -0.54 19.59 6.47
C PHE A 134 0.09 18.87 7.68
N ASN A 135 0.57 19.66 8.66
CA ASN A 135 1.23 19.18 9.88
C ASN A 135 2.42 18.23 9.62
N GLY A 136 3.08 18.36 8.47
CA GLY A 136 4.13 17.45 8.02
C GLY A 136 3.67 16.03 7.68
N ARG A 137 2.36 15.73 7.73
CA ARG A 137 1.82 14.37 7.55
C ARG A 137 1.47 14.03 6.10
N THR A 138 1.04 15.02 5.33
CA THR A 138 0.79 14.93 3.89
C THR A 138 1.09 16.29 3.26
N SER A 139 1.12 16.38 1.94
CA SER A 139 1.27 17.65 1.21
C SER A 139 0.53 17.64 -0.11
N VAL A 140 0.22 18.83 -0.63
CA VAL A 140 -0.42 18.98 -1.95
C VAL A 140 0.41 18.31 -3.06
N LYS A 141 1.75 18.36 -2.96
CA LYS A 141 2.65 17.67 -3.89
C LYS A 141 2.39 16.16 -3.93
N PHE A 142 2.32 15.53 -2.76
CA PHE A 142 2.05 14.09 -2.68
C PHE A 142 0.62 13.75 -3.06
N MET A 143 -0.37 14.58 -2.71
CA MET A 143 -1.76 14.42 -3.19
C MET A 143 -1.83 14.37 -4.71
N ILE A 144 -1.11 15.24 -5.43
CA ILE A 144 -1.07 15.21 -6.90
C ILE A 144 -0.43 13.92 -7.40
N ILE A 145 0.70 13.50 -6.82
CA ILE A 145 1.39 12.25 -7.18
C ILE A 145 0.46 11.04 -6.97
N TRP A 146 -0.19 10.95 -5.81
CA TRP A 146 -1.15 9.88 -5.50
C TRP A 146 -2.36 9.91 -6.43
N GLY A 147 -2.85 11.09 -6.79
CA GLY A 147 -3.91 11.28 -7.78
C GLY A 147 -3.57 10.68 -9.15
N ILE A 148 -2.38 11.00 -9.66
CA ILE A 148 -1.89 10.50 -10.96
C ILE A 148 -1.66 8.98 -10.89
N LEU A 149 -0.95 8.49 -9.87
CA LEU A 149 -0.66 7.07 -9.70
C LEU A 149 -1.94 6.24 -9.54
N GLY A 150 -2.89 6.72 -8.73
CA GLY A 150 -4.16 6.03 -8.54
C GLY A 150 -5.03 6.04 -9.79
N MET A 151 -5.03 7.12 -10.58
CA MET A 151 -5.70 7.13 -11.90
C MET A 151 -5.11 6.08 -12.84
N ILE A 152 -3.77 6.03 -12.97
CA ILE A 152 -3.08 5.02 -13.78
C ILE A 152 -3.45 3.61 -13.26
N PHE A 153 -3.47 3.44 -11.94
CA PHE A 153 -3.85 2.17 -11.34
C PHE A 153 -5.26 1.73 -11.75
N ILE A 154 -6.30 2.54 -11.52
CA ILE A 154 -7.67 2.11 -11.78
C ILE A 154 -8.02 1.95 -13.27
N ARG A 155 -7.35 2.69 -14.17
CA ARG A 155 -7.61 2.64 -15.62
C ARG A 155 -6.78 1.58 -16.34
N ASN A 156 -5.56 1.34 -15.90
CA ASN A 156 -4.60 0.51 -16.61
C ASN A 156 -4.17 -0.70 -15.77
N THR A 157 -3.61 -0.46 -14.58
CA THR A 157 -3.00 -1.52 -13.77
C THR A 157 -4.02 -2.51 -13.22
N TYR A 158 -5.14 -2.04 -12.67
CA TYR A 158 -6.17 -2.91 -12.11
C TYR A 158 -6.84 -3.80 -13.17
N PRO A 159 -7.30 -3.32 -14.35
CA PRO A 159 -7.80 -4.19 -15.41
C PRO A 159 -6.76 -5.18 -15.94
N PHE A 160 -5.47 -4.82 -15.88
CA PHE A 160 -4.40 -5.77 -16.18
C PHE A 160 -4.33 -6.86 -15.10
N LEU A 161 -4.15 -6.48 -13.83
CA LEU A 161 -4.03 -7.40 -12.70
C LEU A 161 -5.26 -8.32 -12.56
N SER A 162 -6.48 -7.78 -12.68
CA SER A 162 -7.71 -8.57 -12.57
C SER A 162 -7.71 -9.75 -13.54
N ARG A 163 -7.26 -9.55 -14.78
CA ARG A 163 -7.21 -10.63 -15.79
C ARG A 163 -6.21 -11.72 -15.45
N TYR A 164 -5.15 -11.43 -14.69
CA TYR A 164 -4.19 -12.45 -14.24
C TYR A 164 -4.66 -13.13 -12.96
N ILE A 165 -5.23 -12.39 -12.02
CA ILE A 165 -5.81 -12.96 -10.80
C ILE A 165 -6.91 -13.97 -11.15
N GLU A 166 -7.70 -13.71 -12.18
CA GLU A 166 -8.73 -14.63 -12.68
C GLU A 166 -8.16 -15.96 -13.22
N LYS A 167 -6.91 -15.98 -13.68
CA LYS A 167 -6.25 -17.23 -14.11
C LYS A 167 -5.82 -18.08 -12.93
N ILE A 168 -5.60 -17.47 -11.78
CA ILE A 168 -5.41 -18.17 -10.52
C ILE A 168 -6.82 -18.54 -10.05
N SER A 169 -7.43 -19.57 -10.64
CA SER A 169 -8.76 -20.05 -10.25
C SER A 169 -8.71 -21.53 -9.90
N GLY A 170 -9.72 -21.99 -9.15
CA GLY A 170 -9.75 -23.33 -8.56
C GLY A 170 -9.36 -23.34 -7.08
N ASP A 171 -9.33 -24.53 -6.50
CA ASP A 171 -9.20 -24.69 -5.04
C ASP A 171 -7.81 -24.30 -4.53
N ILE A 172 -6.76 -24.53 -5.32
CA ILE A 172 -5.40 -24.07 -5.01
C ILE A 172 -5.36 -22.55 -4.84
N GLY A 173 -6.00 -21.80 -5.75
CA GLY A 173 -6.05 -20.34 -5.67
C GLY A 173 -6.72 -19.86 -4.37
N LYS A 174 -7.84 -20.48 -3.99
CA LYS A 174 -8.56 -20.16 -2.74
C LYS A 174 -7.73 -20.49 -1.50
N ILE A 175 -7.08 -21.66 -1.48
CA ILE A 175 -6.20 -22.06 -0.37
C ILE A 175 -5.06 -21.05 -0.22
N LEU A 176 -4.41 -20.66 -1.32
CA LEU A 176 -3.37 -19.64 -1.30
C LEU A 176 -3.89 -18.28 -0.82
N ALA A 177 -5.09 -17.87 -1.25
CA ALA A 177 -5.70 -16.62 -0.76
C ALA A 177 -5.92 -16.65 0.77
N ILE A 178 -6.42 -17.77 1.31
CA ILE A 178 -6.58 -17.93 2.76
C ILE A 178 -5.21 -17.90 3.46
N ALA A 179 -4.23 -18.63 2.93
CA ALA A 179 -2.87 -18.65 3.48
C ALA A 179 -2.23 -17.25 3.49
N ILE A 180 -2.43 -16.47 2.43
CA ILE A 180 -2.01 -15.06 2.35
C ILE A 180 -2.66 -14.24 3.46
N VAL A 181 -3.97 -14.37 3.68
CA VAL A 181 -4.67 -13.62 4.74
C VAL A 181 -4.10 -14.00 6.11
N VAL A 182 -3.97 -15.28 6.40
CA VAL A 182 -3.42 -15.77 7.68
C VAL A 182 -1.99 -15.25 7.87
N PHE A 183 -1.14 -15.36 6.85
CA PHE A 183 0.24 -14.87 6.90
C PHE A 183 0.31 -13.36 7.13
N MET A 184 -0.45 -12.57 6.36
CA MET A 184 -0.43 -11.11 6.47
C MET A 184 -0.98 -10.63 7.82
N LEU A 185 -2.03 -11.28 8.35
CA LEU A 185 -2.54 -10.96 9.69
C LEU A 185 -1.52 -11.31 10.78
N PHE A 186 -0.90 -12.48 10.67
CA PHE A 186 0.16 -12.89 11.60
C PHE A 186 1.33 -11.89 11.57
N ASP A 187 1.84 -11.54 10.40
CA ASP A 187 2.95 -10.60 10.26
C ASP A 187 2.57 -9.17 10.72
N CYS A 188 1.35 -8.70 10.45
CA CYS A 188 0.85 -7.44 11.00
C CYS A 188 0.83 -7.43 12.54
N ILE A 189 0.29 -8.48 13.17
CA ILE A 189 0.24 -8.59 14.63
C ILE A 189 1.65 -8.67 15.21
N PHE A 190 2.52 -9.47 14.58
CA PHE A 190 3.89 -9.66 15.03
C PHE A 190 4.74 -8.40 14.89
N SER A 191 4.60 -7.69 13.77
CA SER A 191 5.24 -6.40 13.51
C SER A 191 4.76 -5.33 14.49
N LEU A 192 3.46 -5.29 14.78
CA LEU A 192 2.89 -4.37 15.76
C LEU A 192 3.45 -4.68 17.16
N GLY A 193 3.48 -5.95 17.58
CA GLY A 193 4.06 -6.35 18.87
C GLY A 193 5.52 -5.95 19.00
N ALA A 194 6.33 -6.19 17.95
CA ALA A 194 7.74 -5.82 17.93
C ALA A 194 7.95 -4.29 18.02
N THR A 195 7.15 -3.51 17.29
CA THR A 195 7.28 -2.04 17.26
C THR A 195 6.70 -1.36 18.50
N VAL A 196 5.62 -1.89 19.08
CA VAL A 196 5.11 -1.45 20.40
C VAL A 196 6.14 -1.74 21.47
N ARG A 197 6.73 -2.94 21.49
CA ARG A 197 7.78 -3.24 22.48
C ARG A 197 9.00 -2.34 22.31
N GLN A 198 9.37 -2.00 21.07
CA GLN A 198 10.41 -1.00 20.80
C GLN A 198 10.08 0.37 21.42
N LYS A 199 8.82 0.82 21.33
CA LYS A 199 8.36 2.06 21.98
C LYS A 199 8.47 1.96 23.51
N ASP A 200 8.03 0.85 24.09
CA ASP A 200 8.07 0.66 25.54
C ASP A 200 9.51 0.66 26.07
N ARG A 201 10.47 0.07 25.34
CA ARG A 201 11.90 0.16 25.69
C ARG A 201 12.41 1.60 25.68
N ARG A 202 12.04 2.39 24.67
CA ARG A 202 12.39 3.83 24.62
C ARG A 202 11.83 4.61 25.80
N ASN A 203 10.68 4.19 26.32
CA ASN A 203 10.02 4.80 27.47
C ASN A 203 10.49 4.22 28.83
N GLY A 204 11.49 3.32 28.84
CA GLY A 204 12.01 2.71 30.06
C GLY A 204 11.08 1.67 30.70
N ILE A 205 10.07 1.18 29.98
CA ILE A 205 9.12 0.19 30.48
C ILE A 205 9.71 -1.23 30.29
N PRO A 206 9.93 -1.99 31.38
CA PRO A 206 10.44 -3.35 31.30
C PRO A 206 9.36 -4.35 30.82
N ALA A 207 9.78 -5.49 30.27
CA ALA A 207 8.86 -6.54 29.86
C ALA A 207 8.14 -7.15 31.08
N ALA A 208 6.83 -7.32 30.97
CA ALA A 208 5.94 -7.84 32.01
C ALA A 208 5.58 -9.33 31.83
N ASN A 209 5.76 -9.88 30.62
CA ASN A 209 5.37 -11.26 30.31
C ASN A 209 6.32 -11.92 29.29
N ALA A 210 6.15 -13.23 29.10
CA ALA A 210 7.01 -14.03 28.22
C ALA A 210 6.99 -13.56 26.76
N VAL A 211 5.87 -13.03 26.27
CA VAL A 211 5.75 -12.52 24.89
C VAL A 211 6.56 -11.24 24.71
N GLU A 212 6.52 -10.34 25.67
CA GLU A 212 7.34 -9.12 25.66
C GLU A 212 8.83 -9.42 25.78
N HIS A 213 9.21 -10.39 26.64
CA HIS A 213 10.60 -10.87 26.71
C HIS A 213 11.08 -11.52 25.41
N PHE A 214 10.18 -12.21 24.70
CA PHE A 214 10.48 -12.73 23.37
C PHE A 214 10.77 -11.59 22.37
N PHE A 215 9.97 -10.52 22.36
CA PHE A 215 10.22 -9.36 21.49
C PHE A 215 11.50 -8.61 21.88
N ASP A 216 11.82 -8.53 23.17
CA ASP A 216 13.09 -7.93 23.63
C ASP A 216 14.32 -8.69 23.18
N SER A 217 14.27 -10.02 23.23
CA SER A 217 15.40 -10.86 22.85
C SER A 217 15.55 -11.02 21.34
N TYR A 218 14.44 -11.23 20.62
CA TYR A 218 14.48 -11.58 19.20
C TYR A 218 14.29 -10.39 18.24
N TYR A 219 13.64 -9.32 18.69
CA TYR A 219 13.42 -8.07 17.94
C TYR A 219 14.02 -6.86 18.67
N THR A 220 15.34 -6.92 18.86
CA THR A 220 16.13 -5.83 19.43
C THR A 220 16.02 -4.55 18.60
N ASP A 221 16.31 -3.41 19.22
CA ASP A 221 16.26 -2.10 18.54
C ASP A 221 17.18 -2.05 17.32
N GLN A 222 18.33 -2.71 17.39
CA GLN A 222 19.29 -2.82 16.29
C GLN A 222 18.72 -3.61 15.10
N LYS A 223 17.98 -4.69 15.38
CA LYS A 223 17.34 -5.48 14.32
C LYS A 223 16.20 -4.69 13.68
N LEU A 224 15.37 -4.05 14.49
CA LEU A 224 14.27 -3.22 14.00
C LEU A 224 14.76 -2.00 13.21
N ALA A 225 15.89 -1.39 13.58
CA ALA A 225 16.50 -0.29 12.82
C ALA A 225 16.98 -0.72 11.41
N LYS A 226 17.33 -2.00 11.22
CA LYS A 226 17.69 -2.55 9.89
C LYS A 226 16.45 -2.89 9.03
N ILE A 227 15.32 -3.20 9.67
CA ILE A 227 14.06 -3.49 8.98
C ILE A 227 13.39 -2.17 8.60
N TYR A 228 13.21 -1.28 9.57
CA TYR A 228 12.52 -0.01 9.46
C TYR A 228 13.50 1.15 9.29
N THR A 229 14.15 1.20 8.14
CA THR A 229 15.13 2.25 7.86
C THR A 229 14.43 3.60 7.69
N GLU A 230 15.04 4.67 8.22
CA GLU A 230 14.54 6.05 8.15
C GLU A 230 13.25 6.36 8.93
N ILE A 231 12.86 5.54 9.92
CA ILE A 231 11.80 5.93 10.86
C ILE A 231 12.29 7.05 11.79
N ARG A 232 11.50 8.11 11.93
CA ARG A 232 11.74 9.20 12.89
C ARG A 232 10.99 8.94 14.19
N ILE A 233 11.67 9.08 15.33
CA ILE A 233 11.05 9.06 16.65
C ILE A 233 10.43 10.43 16.92
N VAL A 234 9.20 10.44 17.44
CA VAL A 234 8.51 11.63 17.91
C VAL A 234 8.66 11.67 19.42
N ASN A 235 9.34 12.70 19.92
CA ASN A 235 9.49 12.97 21.35
C ASN A 235 8.32 13.80 21.87
#